data_AF-A0A0P0XZP3-F1
#
_entry.id   AF-A0A0P0XZP3-F1
#
_cell.length_a   1.000
_cell.length_b   1.000
_cell.length_c   1.000
_cell.angle_alpha   90.00
_cell.angle_beta   90.00
_cell.angle_gamma   90.00
#
_symmetry.space_group_name_H-M   'P 1'
#
loop_
_entity.id
_entity.type
_entity.pdbx_description
1 polymer ?
#
loop_
_entity_poly.entity_id
_entity_poly.type
_entity_poly.pdbx_seq_one_letter_code
_entity_poly.pdbx_strand_id
1 'polypeptide(L)'
;VDANDEKNKPLATKYEIQGFPTLKIFRNQGKNIQEYKGPREAEGIVEYLKKQVGPASKEIKSPEDATNLIDDKKIYIVGIFSELSGTEYTNFIEVAEKLRSDYDFGHTLHANHLPRGDAAVERPLVRLFKPFDELVVDSKDFDVTALEKFIDASSTPKVVTFDKNPDNHPYLLKFFQSSAAKAMLFLNFSTGPFESFKSVYYGAAEEFKDKEIKFLIGDIEASQGAFQYFGLREDQVPLIIIQDGESKKFLKAHVEPDQIVSWLKEYFDGKLSPFRKSEPIPEVNDEPVKVVVADNVHDFVFKSGKNVLVEFYAPWCGHCKKLAPILDEAATTLKSDKDVVIAKMDATANDVPSEFDVQGYPTLYFVTPSGKMVPYESGRTADEIVDFIKKNKETAGQAKEKAESAPAEPLKDEL
;
A
#
# COMPACT_ATOMS: atom_id res chain seq x y z
N VAL A 1 20.58 5.60 -27.08
CA VAL A 1 21.26 4.29 -27.13
C VAL A 1 20.18 3.25 -27.25
N ASP A 2 20.23 2.36 -28.25
CA ASP A 2 19.29 1.24 -28.30
C ASP A 2 19.72 0.20 -27.27
N ALA A 3 19.06 0.19 -26.12
CA ALA A 3 19.37 -0.71 -25.01
C ALA A 3 18.87 -2.14 -25.23
N ASN A 4 18.06 -2.40 -26.27
CA ASN A 4 17.64 -3.76 -26.64
C ASN A 4 18.69 -4.48 -27.50
N ASP A 5 19.60 -3.73 -28.14
CA ASP A 5 20.69 -4.31 -28.90
C ASP A 5 21.69 -5.01 -27.95
N GLU A 6 22.02 -6.27 -28.22
CA GLU A 6 22.93 -7.06 -27.40
C GLU A 6 24.26 -6.38 -27.15
N LYS A 7 24.78 -5.62 -28.13
CA LYS A 7 26.05 -4.90 -28.00
C LYS A 7 26.02 -3.80 -26.93
N ASN A 8 24.83 -3.34 -26.56
CA ASN A 8 24.60 -2.28 -25.58
C ASN A 8 24.12 -2.81 -24.22
N LYS A 9 23.91 -4.12 -24.05
CA LYS A 9 23.55 -4.73 -22.76
C LYS A 9 24.47 -4.30 -21.61
N PRO A 10 25.81 -4.24 -21.75
CA PRO A 10 26.69 -3.76 -20.68
C PRO A 10 26.41 -2.32 -20.25
N LEU A 11 26.01 -1.44 -21.19
CA LEU A 11 25.64 -0.05 -20.89
C LEU A 11 24.31 0.02 -20.16
N ALA A 12 23.32 -0.79 -20.56
CA ALA A 12 22.02 -0.86 -19.89
C ALA A 12 22.16 -1.33 -18.44
N THR A 13 22.98 -2.35 -18.18
CA THR A 13 23.31 -2.81 -16.82
C THR A 13 24.05 -1.74 -16.03
N LYS A 14 25.11 -1.14 -16.61
CA LYS A 14 25.92 -0.11 -15.94
C LYS A 14 25.09 1.07 -15.44
N TYR A 15 24.06 1.46 -16.21
CA TYR A 15 23.20 2.59 -15.87
C TYR A 15 21.83 2.17 -15.35
N GLU A 16 21.67 0.92 -14.94
CA GLU A 16 20.48 0.40 -14.25
C GLU A 16 19.16 0.69 -14.99
N ILE A 17 19.12 0.41 -16.30
CA ILE A 17 17.93 0.63 -17.10
C ILE A 17 16.95 -0.52 -16.85
N GLN A 18 15.84 -0.24 -16.14
CA GLN A 18 14.83 -1.23 -15.75
C GLN A 18 13.57 -1.22 -16.65
N GLY A 19 13.41 -0.23 -17.52
CA GLY A 19 12.26 -0.08 -18.41
C GLY A 19 12.58 0.83 -19.59
N PHE A 20 11.65 0.90 -20.56
CA PHE A 20 11.82 1.73 -21.75
C PHE A 20 10.59 2.59 -22.04
N PRO A 21 10.78 3.82 -22.55
CA PRO A 21 12.05 4.53 -22.64
C PRO A 21 12.50 5.06 -21.26
N THR A 22 13.81 5.07 -21.03
CA THR A 22 14.46 5.74 -19.89
C THR A 22 15.37 6.83 -20.41
N LEU A 23 15.20 8.04 -19.89
CA LEU A 23 15.98 9.21 -20.27
C LEU A 23 16.89 9.58 -19.08
N LYS A 24 18.19 9.73 -19.32
CA LYS A 24 19.16 10.17 -18.31
C LYS A 24 19.96 11.37 -18.80
N ILE A 25 20.23 12.31 -17.90
CA ILE A 25 21.04 13.51 -18.11
C ILE A 25 22.42 13.26 -17.53
N PHE A 26 23.45 13.45 -18.34
CA PHE A 26 24.85 13.31 -17.95
C PHE A 26 25.48 14.70 -17.80
N ARG A 27 26.11 14.98 -16.67
CA ARG A 27 26.85 16.22 -16.39
C ARG A 27 28.25 15.92 -15.91
N ASN A 28 29.12 16.94 -15.99
CA ASN A 28 30.49 16.88 -15.47
C ASN A 28 31.22 15.61 -15.94
N GLN A 29 31.13 15.32 -17.24
CA GLN A 29 31.71 14.12 -17.87
C GLN A 29 31.21 12.79 -17.29
N GLY A 30 29.95 12.75 -16.85
CA GLY A 30 29.32 11.55 -16.29
C GLY A 30 29.56 11.35 -14.79
N LYS A 31 30.17 12.33 -14.09
CA LYS A 31 30.28 12.32 -12.62
C LYS A 31 28.92 12.49 -11.93
N ASN A 32 27.98 13.17 -12.59
CA ASN A 32 26.63 13.34 -12.08
C ASN A 32 25.65 12.88 -13.17
N ILE A 33 24.91 11.83 -12.87
CA ILE A 33 23.94 11.19 -13.78
C ILE A 33 22.59 11.25 -13.09
N GLN A 34 21.61 11.86 -13.74
CA GLN A 34 20.27 12.02 -13.20
C GLN A 34 19.25 11.43 -14.16
N GLU A 35 18.17 10.88 -13.63
CA GLU A 35 17.03 10.49 -14.44
C GLU A 35 16.22 11.70 -14.85
N TYR A 36 15.75 11.72 -16.09
CA TYR A 36 14.83 12.72 -16.59
C TYR A 36 13.42 12.40 -16.10
N LYS A 37 12.90 13.24 -15.20
CA LYS A 37 11.57 13.09 -14.61
C LYS A 37 10.53 14.04 -15.23
N GLY A 38 10.88 14.69 -16.34
CA GLY A 38 10.02 15.67 -17.00
C GLY A 38 8.97 15.04 -17.94
N PRO A 39 8.07 15.89 -18.47
CA PRO A 39 7.12 15.56 -19.54
C PRO A 39 7.78 14.91 -20.76
N ARG A 40 7.08 14.02 -21.49
CA ARG A 40 7.67 13.33 -22.66
C ARG A 40 7.41 14.04 -23.99
N GLU A 41 6.79 15.22 -23.93
CA GLU A 41 6.53 16.11 -25.04
C GLU A 41 7.75 17.00 -25.34
N ALA A 42 7.95 17.37 -26.61
CA ALA A 42 9.13 18.10 -27.05
C ALA A 42 9.34 19.44 -26.31
N GLU A 43 8.27 20.22 -26.14
CA GLU A 43 8.31 21.51 -25.43
C GLU A 43 8.71 21.32 -23.97
N GLY A 44 8.11 20.33 -23.29
CA GLY A 44 8.42 19.99 -21.92
C GLY A 44 9.87 19.52 -21.71
N ILE A 45 10.41 18.74 -22.65
CA ILE A 45 11.83 18.35 -22.64
C ILE A 45 12.74 19.58 -22.75
N VAL A 46 12.43 20.52 -23.65
CA VAL A 46 13.22 21.75 -23.83
C VAL A 46 13.19 22.61 -22.57
N GLU A 47 12.02 22.82 -21.98
CA GLU A 47 11.88 23.61 -20.74
C GLU A 47 12.63 22.97 -19.57
N TYR A 48 12.50 21.65 -19.40
CA TYR A 48 13.23 20.89 -18.40
C TYR A 48 14.74 21.05 -18.59
N LEU A 49 15.26 20.85 -19.81
CA LEU A 49 16.69 20.97 -20.08
C LEU A 49 17.20 22.41 -19.89
N LYS A 50 16.41 23.44 -20.22
CA LYS A 50 16.77 24.85 -19.93
C LYS A 50 16.94 25.09 -18.43
N LYS A 51 16.02 24.56 -17.61
CA LYS A 51 16.13 24.61 -16.14
C LYS A 51 17.39 23.88 -15.64
N GLN A 52 17.73 22.78 -16.30
CA GLN A 52 18.93 22.00 -16.02
C GLN A 52 20.23 22.74 -16.45
N VAL A 53 20.25 23.59 -17.47
CA VAL A 53 21.48 24.33 -17.87
C VAL A 53 21.83 25.47 -16.91
N GLY A 54 20.85 26.09 -16.25
CA GLY A 54 21.08 27.19 -15.29
C GLY A 54 21.90 26.78 -14.06
N PRO A 55 22.25 27.73 -13.17
CA PRO A 55 22.89 27.38 -11.90
C PRO A 55 21.95 26.49 -11.07
N ALA A 56 22.49 25.52 -10.32
CA ALA A 56 21.64 24.68 -9.47
C ALA A 56 20.89 25.48 -8.41
N SER A 57 21.49 26.57 -7.93
CA SER A 57 20.88 27.51 -6.99
C SER A 57 20.95 28.92 -7.57
N LYS A 58 19.81 29.63 -7.62
CA LYS A 58 19.74 30.99 -8.14
C LYS A 58 19.98 32.02 -7.04
N GLU A 59 20.80 33.03 -7.32
CA GLU A 59 21.04 34.13 -6.38
C GLU A 59 19.81 35.05 -6.31
N ILE A 60 19.30 35.30 -5.09
CA ILE A 60 18.15 36.16 -4.79
C ILE A 60 18.69 37.50 -4.29
N LYS A 61 18.63 38.54 -5.14
CA LYS A 61 19.21 39.87 -4.89
C LYS A 61 18.19 40.89 -4.40
N SER A 62 16.91 40.59 -4.53
CA SER A 62 15.82 41.48 -4.17
C SER A 62 14.57 40.72 -3.70
N PRO A 63 13.61 41.39 -3.03
CA PRO A 63 12.30 40.80 -2.72
C PRO A 63 11.50 40.41 -3.98
N GLU A 64 11.71 41.11 -5.10
CA GLU A 64 11.09 40.79 -6.39
C GLU A 64 11.61 39.45 -6.93
N ASP A 65 12.94 39.21 -6.85
CA ASP A 65 13.53 37.92 -7.21
C ASP A 65 12.93 36.78 -6.37
N ALA A 66 12.77 37.01 -5.06
CA ALA A 66 12.18 36.02 -4.16
C ALA A 66 10.73 35.70 -4.54
N THR A 67 9.92 36.72 -4.83
CA THR A 67 8.51 36.57 -5.23
C THR A 67 8.37 35.84 -6.57
N ASN A 68 9.29 36.07 -7.50
CA ASN A 68 9.30 35.41 -8.81
C ASN A 68 9.78 33.95 -8.74
N LEU A 69 10.51 33.57 -7.68
CA LEU A 69 11.11 32.25 -7.53
C LEU A 69 10.35 31.33 -6.57
N ILE A 70 9.88 31.89 -5.45
CA ILE A 70 9.26 31.17 -4.34
C ILE A 70 7.75 31.38 -4.42
N ASP A 71 7.03 30.33 -4.82
CA ASP A 71 5.58 30.28 -4.76
C ASP A 71 5.09 29.42 -3.57
N ASP A 72 3.79 29.41 -3.34
CA ASP A 72 3.13 28.66 -2.27
C ASP A 72 2.63 27.27 -2.72
N LYS A 73 3.05 26.80 -3.90
CA LYS A 73 2.57 25.54 -4.50
C LYS A 73 3.61 24.43 -4.47
N LYS A 74 4.90 24.77 -4.44
CA LYS A 74 6.00 23.79 -4.47
C LYS A 74 6.99 23.98 -3.34
N ILE A 75 7.89 23.01 -3.22
CA ILE A 75 9.00 23.08 -2.27
C ILE A 75 10.12 23.94 -2.86
N TYR A 76 10.63 24.87 -2.05
CA TYR A 76 11.77 25.72 -2.41
C TYR A 76 12.80 25.76 -1.28
N ILE A 77 14.07 25.56 -1.59
CA ILE A 77 15.15 25.55 -0.59
C ILE A 77 16.07 26.75 -0.80
N VAL A 78 16.23 27.57 0.23
CA VAL A 78 17.05 28.78 0.18
C VAL A 78 18.19 28.72 1.20
N GLY A 79 19.43 28.85 0.72
CA GLY A 79 20.59 29.08 1.58
C GLY A 79 20.76 30.57 1.89
N ILE A 80 20.87 30.92 3.16
CA ILE A 80 21.03 32.28 3.66
C ILE A 80 22.42 32.39 4.26
N PHE A 81 23.28 33.18 3.64
CA PHE A 81 24.71 33.23 3.96
C PHE A 81 25.16 34.63 4.38
N SER A 82 26.30 34.69 5.06
CA SER A 82 27.02 35.95 5.32
C SER A 82 27.91 36.34 4.15
N GLU A 83 28.43 35.35 3.42
CA GLU A 83 29.24 35.49 2.22
C GLU A 83 28.95 34.33 1.26
N LEU A 84 29.10 34.55 -0.05
CA LEU A 84 28.90 33.51 -1.08
C LEU A 84 30.21 32.74 -1.31
N SER A 85 30.82 32.31 -0.22
CA SER A 85 32.09 31.59 -0.14
C SER A 85 32.13 30.74 1.13
N GLY A 86 33.19 29.94 1.28
CA GLY A 86 33.38 29.08 2.44
C GLY A 86 32.76 27.69 2.29
N THR A 87 32.95 26.88 3.31
CA THR A 87 32.58 25.46 3.31
C THR A 87 31.07 25.28 3.26
N GLU A 88 30.32 26.05 4.06
CA GLU A 88 28.86 25.97 4.17
C GLU A 88 28.18 26.30 2.83
N TYR A 89 28.63 27.38 2.17
CA TYR A 89 28.13 27.74 0.85
C TYR A 89 28.47 26.66 -0.18
N THR A 90 29.71 26.14 -0.18
CA THR A 90 30.15 25.11 -1.12
C THR A 90 29.33 23.82 -0.97
N ASN A 91 29.12 23.36 0.27
CA ASN A 91 28.33 22.17 0.58
C ASN A 91 26.86 22.35 0.15
N PHE A 92 26.28 23.52 0.40
CA PHE A 92 24.92 23.83 -0.05
C PHE A 92 24.78 23.77 -1.57
N ILE A 93 25.73 24.36 -2.32
CA ILE A 93 25.73 24.30 -3.78
C ILE A 93 25.90 22.86 -4.28
N GLU A 94 26.72 22.04 -3.62
CA GLU A 94 26.83 20.62 -3.94
C GLU A 94 25.48 19.89 -3.80
N VAL A 95 24.78 20.07 -2.68
CA VAL A 95 23.45 19.49 -2.46
C VAL A 95 22.45 20.00 -3.50
N ALA A 96 22.48 21.30 -3.83
CA ALA A 96 21.65 21.87 -4.88
C ALA A 96 21.91 21.18 -6.23
N GLU A 97 23.17 20.95 -6.62
CA GLU A 97 23.50 20.26 -7.88
C GLU A 97 23.01 18.80 -7.91
N LYS A 98 23.01 18.11 -6.77
CA LYS A 98 22.48 16.75 -6.65
C LYS A 98 20.96 16.71 -6.78
N LEU A 99 20.26 17.65 -6.12
CA LEU A 99 18.81 17.59 -5.93
C LEU A 99 18.01 18.53 -6.84
N ARG A 100 18.65 19.30 -7.72
CA ARG A 100 18.02 20.27 -8.66
C ARG A 100 16.96 19.71 -9.60
N SER A 101 16.90 18.39 -9.78
CA SER A 101 15.84 17.74 -10.57
C SER A 101 14.56 17.55 -9.77
N ASP A 102 14.67 17.48 -8.44
CA ASP A 102 13.55 17.21 -7.53
C ASP A 102 13.06 18.49 -6.85
N TYR A 103 13.96 19.45 -6.58
CA TYR A 103 13.62 20.70 -5.91
C TYR A 103 14.23 21.93 -6.57
N ASP A 104 13.62 23.08 -6.30
CA ASP A 104 14.17 24.38 -6.67
C ASP A 104 15.03 24.95 -5.54
N PHE A 105 16.22 25.44 -5.90
CA PHE A 105 17.15 26.04 -4.96
C PHE A 105 17.40 27.52 -5.28
N GLY A 106 17.56 28.30 -4.21
CA GLY A 106 18.05 29.67 -4.26
C GLY A 106 19.07 29.94 -3.15
N HIS A 107 19.74 31.08 -3.22
CA HIS A 107 20.60 31.55 -2.14
C HIS A 107 20.60 33.06 -2.05
N THR A 108 20.85 33.61 -0.86
CA THR A 108 20.88 35.05 -0.64
C THR A 108 21.83 35.45 0.49
N LEU A 109 22.29 36.70 0.43
CA LEU A 109 22.95 37.39 1.54
C LEU A 109 21.96 38.16 2.43
N HIS A 110 20.67 38.17 2.09
CA HIS A 110 19.68 39.08 2.67
C HIS A 110 18.38 38.34 2.98
N ALA A 111 18.26 37.86 4.22
CA ALA A 111 17.06 37.12 4.68
C ALA A 111 15.75 37.92 4.55
N ASN A 112 15.83 39.26 4.64
CA ASN A 112 14.70 40.18 4.50
C ASN A 112 14.13 40.24 3.07
N HIS A 113 14.80 39.63 2.08
CA HIS A 113 14.23 39.47 0.74
C HIS A 113 13.22 38.33 0.66
N LEU A 114 13.29 37.37 1.58
CA LEU A 114 12.47 36.16 1.53
C LEU A 114 11.07 36.39 2.12
N PRO A 115 10.04 35.70 1.61
CA PRO A 115 8.74 35.69 2.26
C PRO A 115 8.88 35.16 3.68
N ARG A 116 8.24 35.84 4.64
CA ARG A 116 8.32 35.48 6.08
C ARG A 116 9.75 35.49 6.64
N GLY A 117 10.63 36.30 6.05
CA GLY A 117 11.98 36.56 6.56
C GLY A 117 11.96 37.62 7.64
N ASP A 118 12.05 37.22 8.91
CA ASP A 118 12.41 38.15 9.98
C ASP A 118 13.83 38.69 9.75
N ALA A 119 14.06 39.97 10.00
CA ALA A 119 15.35 40.62 9.77
C ALA A 119 16.49 40.05 10.64
N ALA A 120 16.18 39.25 11.66
CA ALA A 120 17.11 38.72 12.65
C ALA A 120 17.21 37.18 12.65
N VAL A 121 17.53 36.58 11.50
CA VAL A 121 17.94 35.17 11.44
C VAL A 121 19.46 35.05 11.57
N GLU A 122 19.91 34.18 12.47
CA GLU A 122 21.31 33.80 12.63
C GLU A 122 21.79 33.04 11.38
N ARG A 123 22.94 33.45 10.82
CA ARG A 123 23.49 32.94 9.56
C ARG A 123 24.82 32.23 9.82
N PRO A 124 25.20 31.22 9.02
CA PRO A 124 24.48 30.70 7.85
C PRO A 124 23.29 29.81 8.23
N LEU A 125 22.28 29.74 7.35
CA LEU A 125 21.04 28.99 7.56
C LEU A 125 20.49 28.45 6.24
N VAL A 126 19.95 27.24 6.23
CA VAL A 126 19.13 26.72 5.12
C VAL A 126 17.66 26.78 5.52
N ARG A 127 16.83 27.40 4.68
CA ARG A 127 15.40 27.53 4.85
C ARG A 127 14.64 26.79 3.75
N LEU A 128 13.74 25.91 4.14
CA LEU A 128 12.85 25.17 3.24
C LEU A 128 11.44 25.75 3.34
N PHE A 129 10.89 26.14 2.20
CA PHE A 129 9.50 26.54 2.02
C PHE A 129 8.72 25.36 1.46
N LYS A 130 7.53 25.10 2.01
CA LYS A 130 6.66 23.99 1.57
C LYS A 130 5.17 24.36 1.67
N PRO A 131 4.30 23.75 0.84
CA PRO A 131 2.87 24.09 0.79
C PRO A 131 2.02 23.35 1.85
N PHE A 132 2.64 22.56 2.73
CA PHE A 132 1.97 21.70 3.70
C PHE A 132 2.66 21.76 5.08
N ASP A 133 1.98 21.28 6.11
CA ASP A 133 2.45 21.27 7.50
C ASP A 133 3.02 22.65 7.94
N GLU A 134 4.22 22.67 8.53
CA GLU A 134 4.96 23.89 8.82
C GLU A 134 5.50 24.50 7.52
N LEU A 135 4.86 25.57 7.05
CA LEU A 135 5.18 26.19 5.76
C LEU A 135 6.64 26.68 5.60
N VAL A 136 7.39 26.78 6.70
CA VAL A 136 8.81 27.12 6.73
C VAL A 136 9.52 26.22 7.74
N VAL A 137 10.63 25.60 7.34
CA VAL A 137 11.51 24.79 8.21
C VAL A 137 12.96 25.19 7.99
N ASP A 138 13.72 25.31 9.07
CA ASP A 138 15.10 25.80 9.07
C ASP A 138 16.10 24.71 9.52
N SER A 139 17.29 24.71 8.93
CA SER A 139 18.45 23.90 9.36
C SER A 139 19.73 24.73 9.40
N LYS A 140 20.55 24.49 10.42
CA LYS A 140 21.89 25.10 10.57
C LYS A 140 23.03 24.11 10.31
N ASP A 141 22.70 22.87 9.97
CA ASP A 141 23.70 21.86 9.63
C ASP A 141 24.01 21.94 8.14
N PHE A 142 25.28 22.16 7.80
CA PHE A 142 25.78 22.28 6.43
C PHE A 142 26.64 21.08 6.00
N ASP A 143 26.70 20.01 6.80
CA ASP A 143 27.19 18.73 6.28
C ASP A 143 26.30 18.27 5.12
N VAL A 144 26.92 17.82 4.03
CA VAL A 144 26.21 17.44 2.80
C VAL A 144 25.20 16.32 3.08
N THR A 145 25.57 15.33 3.88
CA THR A 145 24.69 14.20 4.21
C THR A 145 23.56 14.64 5.14
N ALA A 146 23.86 15.50 6.10
CA ALA A 146 22.85 16.06 7.00
C ALA A 146 21.82 16.92 6.25
N LEU A 147 22.27 17.76 5.32
CA LEU A 147 21.40 18.56 4.46
C LEU A 147 20.50 17.70 3.57
N GLU A 148 21.05 16.66 2.94
CA GLU A 148 20.26 15.72 2.13
C GLU A 148 19.16 15.06 2.97
N LYS A 149 19.49 14.58 4.18
CA LYS A 149 18.50 14.01 5.11
C LYS A 149 17.46 15.02 5.58
N PHE A 150 17.88 16.25 5.88
CA PHE A 150 16.98 17.32 6.29
C PHE A 150 15.95 17.64 5.19
N ILE A 151 16.41 17.78 3.94
CA ILE A 151 15.56 18.04 2.79
C ILE A 151 14.60 16.86 2.58
N ASP A 152 15.10 15.63 2.59
CA ASP A 152 14.26 14.44 2.41
C ASP A 152 13.14 14.36 3.47
N ALA A 153 13.51 14.49 4.75
CA ALA A 153 12.57 14.45 5.87
C ALA A 153 11.54 15.58 5.82
N SER A 154 11.96 16.79 5.42
CA SER A 154 11.09 17.98 5.40
C SER A 154 10.24 18.09 4.12
N SER A 155 10.62 17.37 3.06
CA SER A 155 9.95 17.40 1.75
C SER A 155 8.76 16.45 1.61
N THR A 156 8.45 15.70 2.66
CA THR A 156 7.34 14.75 2.69
C THR A 156 6.29 15.24 3.69
N PRO A 157 5.01 15.34 3.29
CA PRO A 157 3.94 15.68 4.22
C PRO A 157 3.87 14.68 5.38
N LYS A 158 3.51 15.16 6.59
CA LYS A 158 3.21 14.28 7.73
C LYS A 158 2.12 13.27 7.39
N VAL A 159 1.10 13.72 6.67
CA VAL A 159 0.05 12.89 6.08
C VAL A 159 -0.05 13.21 4.60
N VAL A 160 0.23 12.22 3.76
CA VAL A 160 0.12 12.35 2.30
C VAL A 160 -1.35 12.31 1.89
N THR A 161 -1.77 13.20 0.99
CA THR A 161 -3.14 13.21 0.47
C THR A 161 -3.21 12.42 -0.84
N PHE A 162 -4.15 11.48 -0.95
CA PHE A 162 -4.47 10.78 -2.19
C PHE A 162 -5.82 11.26 -2.72
N ASP A 163 -5.78 12.18 -3.67
CA ASP A 163 -6.95 12.73 -4.35
C ASP A 163 -6.67 12.91 -5.85
N LYS A 164 -7.55 13.63 -6.55
CA LYS A 164 -7.40 13.95 -7.98
C LYS A 164 -6.46 15.13 -8.23
N ASN A 165 -5.89 15.75 -7.20
CA ASN A 165 -5.00 16.90 -7.38
C ASN A 165 -3.60 16.40 -7.83
N PRO A 166 -3.15 16.76 -9.05
CA PRO A 166 -1.85 16.32 -9.55
C PRO A 166 -0.67 16.79 -8.70
N ASP A 167 -0.82 17.87 -7.93
CA ASP A 167 0.23 18.39 -7.03
C ASP A 167 0.57 17.39 -5.91
N ASN A 168 -0.34 16.46 -5.59
CA ASN A 168 -0.12 15.42 -4.59
C ASN A 168 0.63 14.19 -5.12
N HIS A 169 0.65 13.97 -6.44
CA HIS A 169 1.24 12.77 -7.06
C HIS A 169 2.71 12.52 -6.67
N PRO A 170 3.61 13.52 -6.60
CA PRO A 170 4.99 13.28 -6.20
C PRO A 170 5.11 12.68 -4.79
N TYR A 171 4.26 13.11 -3.86
CA TYR A 171 4.26 12.62 -2.48
C TYR A 171 3.66 11.21 -2.40
N LEU A 172 2.65 10.90 -3.20
CA LEU A 172 2.08 9.56 -3.31
C LEU A 172 3.11 8.55 -3.81
N LEU A 173 3.88 8.90 -4.84
CA LEU A 173 4.94 8.04 -5.36
C LEU A 173 5.99 7.75 -4.28
N LYS A 174 6.47 8.77 -3.58
CA LYS A 174 7.40 8.61 -2.45
C LYS A 174 6.81 7.72 -1.34
N PHE A 175 5.54 7.93 -1.00
CA PHE A 175 4.85 7.15 0.01
C PHE A 175 4.84 5.65 -0.32
N PHE A 176 4.44 5.28 -1.55
CA PHE A 176 4.36 3.89 -1.96
C PHE A 176 5.72 3.23 -2.21
N GLN A 177 6.75 4.01 -2.59
CA GLN A 177 8.12 3.53 -2.75
C GLN A 177 8.86 3.30 -1.41
N SER A 178 8.38 3.90 -0.32
CA SER A 178 8.98 3.72 1.00
C SER A 178 8.87 2.27 1.46
N SER A 179 9.93 1.76 2.11
CA SER A 179 9.92 0.45 2.78
C SER A 179 9.19 0.46 4.12
N ALA A 180 8.92 1.64 4.69
CA ALA A 180 8.23 1.77 5.97
C ALA A 180 6.80 1.22 5.90
N ALA A 181 6.24 0.90 7.07
CA ALA A 181 4.83 0.55 7.19
C ALA A 181 3.96 1.71 6.70
N LYS A 182 2.79 1.41 6.15
CA LYS A 182 1.91 2.38 5.51
C LYS A 182 0.54 2.32 6.16
N ALA A 183 0.20 3.31 6.96
CA ALA A 183 -1.16 3.55 7.42
C ALA A 183 -1.89 4.40 6.36
N MET A 184 -3.00 3.89 5.84
CA MET A 184 -3.81 4.54 4.81
C MET A 184 -5.25 4.61 5.29
N LEU A 185 -5.75 5.82 5.52
CA LEU A 185 -7.13 6.12 5.88
C LEU A 185 -7.89 6.55 4.62
N PHE A 186 -8.95 5.83 4.26
CA PHE A 186 -9.78 6.16 3.11
C PHE A 186 -11.15 6.69 3.56
N LEU A 187 -11.55 7.81 2.96
CA LEU A 187 -12.76 8.57 3.27
C LEU A 187 -13.45 9.02 1.99
N ASN A 188 -14.74 9.35 2.07
CA ASN A 188 -15.38 10.16 1.04
C ASN A 188 -15.13 11.65 1.34
N PHE A 189 -14.33 12.34 0.52
CA PHE A 189 -14.00 13.75 0.78
C PHE A 189 -15.17 14.70 0.51
N SER A 190 -16.10 14.31 -0.35
CA SER A 190 -17.23 15.16 -0.78
C SER A 190 -18.41 15.12 0.19
N THR A 191 -18.69 13.97 0.80
CA THR A 191 -19.90 13.75 1.62
C THR A 191 -19.61 13.24 3.03
N GLY A 192 -18.36 12.83 3.32
CA GLY A 192 -17.97 12.30 4.61
C GLY A 192 -17.54 13.36 5.62
N PRO A 193 -17.38 12.99 6.91
CA PRO A 193 -16.90 13.86 7.98
C PRO A 193 -15.38 14.14 7.89
N PHE A 194 -14.91 14.61 6.74
CA PHE A 194 -13.49 14.73 6.40
C PHE A 194 -12.66 15.49 7.46
N GLU A 195 -13.15 16.64 7.93
CA GLU A 195 -12.38 17.49 8.85
C GLU A 195 -12.15 16.86 10.23
N SER A 196 -13.12 16.12 10.78
CA SER A 196 -12.95 15.46 12.08
C SER A 196 -11.93 14.31 11.99
N PHE A 197 -11.98 13.53 10.91
CA PHE A 197 -10.99 12.48 10.66
C PHE A 197 -9.61 13.07 10.40
N LYS A 198 -9.51 14.10 9.57
CA LYS A 198 -8.25 14.77 9.24
C LYS A 198 -7.55 15.27 10.50
N SER A 199 -8.24 15.99 11.38
CA SER A 199 -7.63 16.50 12.61
C SER A 199 -7.08 15.39 13.50
N VAL A 200 -7.86 14.33 13.73
CA VAL A 200 -7.42 13.20 14.56
C VAL A 200 -6.27 12.43 13.90
N TYR A 201 -6.33 12.22 12.58
CA TYR A 201 -5.34 11.47 11.85
C TYR A 201 -3.99 12.18 11.77
N TYR A 202 -3.99 13.51 11.63
CA TYR A 202 -2.78 14.32 11.77
C TYR A 202 -2.22 14.28 13.20
N GLY A 203 -3.09 14.29 14.21
CA GLY A 203 -2.67 14.08 15.61
C GLY A 203 -2.00 12.71 15.81
N ALA A 204 -2.55 11.66 15.21
CA ALA A 204 -1.96 10.33 15.23
C ALA A 204 -0.59 10.31 14.52
N ALA A 205 -0.47 10.94 13.35
CA ALA A 205 0.81 11.04 12.64
C ALA A 205 1.91 11.72 13.47
N GLU A 206 1.57 12.72 14.27
CA GLU A 206 2.49 13.36 15.20
C GLU A 206 2.83 12.46 16.41
N GLU A 207 1.86 11.76 16.98
CA GLU A 207 2.06 10.82 18.10
C GLU A 207 2.99 9.66 17.72
N PHE A 208 2.90 9.17 16.47
CA PHE A 208 3.68 8.03 15.99
C PHE A 208 4.87 8.41 15.10
N LYS A 209 5.31 9.68 15.09
CA LYS A 209 6.41 10.15 14.22
C LYS A 209 7.75 9.44 14.43
N ASP A 210 7.99 8.91 15.63
CA ASP A 210 9.22 8.18 15.98
C ASP A 210 9.13 6.69 15.63
N LYS A 211 7.99 6.22 15.13
CA LYS A 211 7.80 4.86 14.61
C LYS A 211 8.10 4.81 13.11
N GLU A 212 8.52 3.66 12.62
CA GLU A 212 8.77 3.43 11.18
C GLU A 212 7.45 3.22 10.42
N ILE A 213 6.62 4.27 10.35
CA ILE A 213 5.33 4.27 9.67
C ILE A 213 5.10 5.59 8.92
N LYS A 214 4.41 5.51 7.78
CA LYS A 214 3.96 6.66 6.99
C LYS A 214 2.45 6.71 6.97
N PHE A 215 1.89 7.93 6.92
CA PHE A 215 0.45 8.17 6.94
C PHE A 215 -0.04 8.72 5.60
N LEU A 216 -1.18 8.22 5.14
CA LEU A 216 -1.87 8.67 3.93
C LEU A 216 -3.37 8.80 4.22
N ILE A 217 -3.97 9.88 3.76
CA ILE A 217 -5.42 10.07 3.73
C ILE A 217 -5.90 10.12 2.28
N GLY A 218 -6.84 9.26 1.90
CA GLY A 218 -7.25 9.08 0.51
C GLY A 218 -8.74 9.25 0.29
N ASP A 219 -9.08 9.87 -0.83
CA ASP A 219 -10.46 9.97 -1.32
C ASP A 219 -10.85 8.70 -2.06
N ILE A 220 -12.05 8.17 -1.81
CA ILE A 220 -12.54 6.96 -2.47
C ILE A 220 -12.59 7.09 -3.99
N GLU A 221 -12.95 8.27 -4.52
CA GLU A 221 -13.10 8.44 -5.96
C GLU A 221 -11.75 8.39 -6.68
N ALA A 222 -10.69 8.85 -6.02
CA ALA A 222 -9.32 8.83 -6.55
C ALA A 222 -8.60 7.49 -6.32
N SER A 223 -9.05 6.70 -5.34
CA SER A 223 -8.30 5.57 -4.79
C SER A 223 -8.75 4.19 -5.26
N GLN A 224 -9.55 4.08 -6.32
CA GLN A 224 -10.11 2.81 -6.81
C GLN A 224 -9.05 1.74 -7.11
N GLY A 225 -7.90 2.14 -7.66
CA GLY A 225 -6.77 1.22 -7.88
C GLY A 225 -6.20 0.64 -6.58
N ALA A 226 -6.15 1.45 -5.51
CA ALA A 226 -5.76 0.98 -4.18
C ALA A 226 -6.81 0.01 -3.62
N PHE A 227 -8.11 0.31 -3.77
CA PHE A 227 -9.18 -0.58 -3.32
C PHE A 227 -9.08 -1.96 -3.99
N GLN A 228 -8.85 -1.99 -5.30
CA GLN A 228 -8.65 -3.23 -6.04
C GLN A 228 -7.40 -3.99 -5.55
N TYR A 229 -6.26 -3.30 -5.41
CA TYR A 229 -5.00 -3.92 -4.99
C TYR A 229 -5.06 -4.48 -3.56
N PHE A 230 -5.70 -3.74 -2.66
CA PHE A 230 -5.81 -4.13 -1.26
C PHE A 230 -6.99 -5.07 -1.00
N GLY A 231 -7.94 -5.21 -1.93
CA GLY A 231 -9.17 -6.01 -1.73
C GLY A 231 -10.17 -5.32 -0.81
N LEU A 232 -10.18 -3.98 -0.81
CA LEU A 232 -11.07 -3.15 -0.02
C LEU A 232 -12.39 -2.92 -0.77
N ARG A 233 -13.43 -2.58 -0.03
CA ARG A 233 -14.75 -2.30 -0.58
C ARG A 233 -15.28 -0.96 -0.10
N GLU A 234 -16.07 -0.30 -0.95
CA GLU A 234 -16.62 1.02 -0.64
C GLU A 234 -17.59 1.01 0.55
N ASP A 235 -18.31 -0.10 0.77
CA ASP A 235 -19.19 -0.26 1.93
C ASP A 235 -18.42 -0.18 3.25
N GLN A 236 -17.13 -0.50 3.27
CA GLN A 236 -16.30 -0.47 4.47
C GLN A 236 -15.89 0.94 4.92
N VAL A 237 -16.08 1.96 4.08
CA VAL A 237 -15.59 3.34 4.33
C VAL A 237 -16.49 4.07 5.35
N PRO A 238 -15.94 4.86 6.31
CA PRO A 238 -14.53 5.14 6.58
C PRO A 238 -13.73 3.91 6.96
N LEU A 239 -12.55 3.70 6.36
CA LEU A 239 -11.69 2.57 6.70
C LEU A 239 -10.24 3.00 6.85
N ILE A 240 -9.51 2.30 7.72
CA ILE A 240 -8.06 2.42 7.82
C ILE A 240 -7.42 1.05 7.58
N ILE A 241 -6.40 1.03 6.73
CA ILE A 241 -5.58 -0.14 6.46
C ILE A 241 -4.11 0.15 6.77
N ILE A 242 -3.43 -0.79 7.40
CA ILE A 242 -1.97 -0.80 7.54
C ILE A 242 -1.42 -1.89 6.63
N GLN A 243 -0.42 -1.55 5.81
CA GLN A 243 0.48 -2.52 5.20
C GLN A 243 1.84 -2.45 5.89
N ASP A 244 2.27 -3.52 6.54
CA ASP A 244 3.56 -3.56 7.22
C ASP A 244 4.74 -3.86 6.28
N GLY A 245 5.96 -3.90 6.83
CA GLY A 245 7.19 -4.20 6.06
C GLY A 245 7.23 -5.61 5.48
N GLU A 246 6.43 -6.54 5.99
CA GLU A 246 6.28 -7.91 5.48
C GLU A 246 5.11 -8.04 4.50
N SER A 247 4.52 -6.92 4.09
CA SER A 247 3.31 -6.85 3.25
C SER A 247 2.05 -7.46 3.87
N LYS A 248 2.04 -7.74 5.18
CA LYS A 248 0.81 -8.11 5.89
C LYS A 248 -0.08 -6.88 5.97
N LYS A 249 -1.38 -7.11 5.83
CA LYS A 249 -2.40 -6.07 5.82
C LYS A 249 -3.18 -6.14 7.13
N PHE A 250 -3.61 -5.02 7.68
CA PHE A 250 -4.49 -4.95 8.84
C PHE A 250 -5.57 -3.94 8.54
N LEU A 251 -6.84 -4.32 8.60
CA LEU A 251 -7.96 -3.49 8.18
C LEU A 251 -8.90 -3.25 9.35
N LYS A 252 -9.33 -2.00 9.51
CA LYS A 252 -10.50 -1.63 10.30
C LYS A 252 -11.49 -0.90 9.41
N ALA A 253 -12.56 -1.61 9.06
CA ALA A 253 -13.72 -1.05 8.37
C ALA A 253 -14.58 -0.24 9.35
N HIS A 254 -15.34 0.72 8.81
CA HIS A 254 -16.23 1.62 9.56
C HIS A 254 -15.56 2.23 10.80
N VAL A 255 -14.31 2.68 10.65
CA VAL A 255 -13.53 3.27 11.74
C VAL A 255 -14.11 4.62 12.12
N GLU A 256 -14.29 4.85 13.41
CA GLU A 256 -14.65 6.17 13.95
C GLU A 256 -13.39 6.97 14.33
N PRO A 257 -13.41 8.32 14.32
CA PRO A 257 -12.23 9.13 14.58
C PRO A 257 -11.53 8.79 15.90
N ASP A 258 -12.29 8.62 16.98
CA ASP A 258 -11.78 8.32 18.32
C ASP A 258 -11.13 6.95 18.45
N GLN A 259 -11.37 6.04 17.50
CA GLN A 259 -10.79 4.70 17.47
C GLN A 259 -9.43 4.62 16.76
N ILE A 260 -9.05 5.64 16.00
CA ILE A 260 -7.85 5.63 15.15
C ILE A 260 -6.58 5.40 15.98
N VAL A 261 -6.39 6.21 17.03
CA VAL A 261 -5.18 6.17 17.85
C VAL A 261 -5.08 4.85 18.63
N SER A 262 -6.18 4.39 19.22
CA SER A 262 -6.19 3.12 19.96
C SER A 262 -5.90 1.93 19.04
N TRP A 263 -6.45 1.92 17.82
CA TRP A 263 -6.21 0.86 16.86
C TRP A 263 -4.77 0.84 16.34
N LEU A 264 -4.15 2.02 16.13
CA LEU A 264 -2.72 2.12 15.82
C LEU A 264 -1.84 1.58 16.97
N LYS A 265 -2.23 1.82 18.24
CA LYS A 265 -1.55 1.23 19.40
C LYS A 265 -1.64 -0.28 19.40
N GLU A 266 -2.82 -0.84 19.14
CA GLU A 266 -3.00 -2.29 19.02
C GLU A 266 -2.13 -2.91 17.91
N TYR A 267 -1.96 -2.21 16.78
CA TYR A 267 -1.04 -2.62 15.72
C TYR A 267 0.41 -2.70 16.24
N PHE A 268 0.92 -1.63 16.86
CA PHE A 268 2.29 -1.59 17.37
C PHE A 268 2.51 -2.54 18.56
N ASP A 269 1.46 -2.87 19.31
CA ASP A 269 1.48 -3.87 20.38
C ASP A 269 1.40 -5.32 19.83
N GLY A 270 1.25 -5.52 18.52
CA GLY A 270 1.13 -6.85 17.91
C GLY A 270 -0.18 -7.56 18.18
N LYS A 271 -1.24 -6.83 18.56
CA LYS A 271 -2.55 -7.39 18.95
C LYS A 271 -3.51 -7.60 17.77
N LEU A 272 -3.22 -7.00 16.62
CA LEU A 272 -4.10 -7.10 15.46
C LEU A 272 -3.86 -8.39 14.67
N SER A 273 -4.94 -8.96 14.14
CA SER A 273 -4.87 -10.07 13.19
C SER A 273 -4.77 -9.54 11.75
N PRO A 274 -3.98 -10.19 10.87
CA PRO A 274 -3.92 -9.79 9.48
C PRO A 274 -5.28 -9.84 8.78
N PHE A 275 -5.56 -8.81 7.99
CA PHE A 275 -6.69 -8.74 7.06
C PHE A 275 -6.56 -9.81 5.99
N ARG A 276 -7.67 -10.53 5.77
CA ARG A 276 -7.85 -11.46 4.67
C ARG A 276 -8.95 -10.91 3.77
N LYS A 277 -8.72 -10.94 2.46
CA LYS A 277 -9.72 -10.55 1.48
C LYS A 277 -10.92 -11.49 1.61
N SER A 278 -12.09 -10.95 1.88
CA SER A 278 -13.34 -11.70 1.96
C SER A 278 -14.48 -10.92 1.32
N GLU A 279 -15.35 -11.62 0.62
CA GLU A 279 -16.70 -11.15 0.33
C GLU A 279 -17.53 -11.10 1.62
N PRO A 280 -18.61 -10.30 1.65
CA PRO A 280 -19.56 -10.32 2.75
C PRO A 280 -20.15 -11.72 2.95
N ILE A 281 -20.34 -12.13 4.20
CA ILE A 281 -21.08 -13.34 4.52
C ILE A 281 -22.52 -13.14 3.99
N PRO A 282 -23.05 -14.04 3.14
CA PRO A 282 -24.40 -13.91 2.59
C PRO A 282 -25.46 -13.85 3.69
N GLU A 283 -26.35 -12.87 3.65
CA GLU A 283 -27.47 -12.74 4.61
C GLU A 283 -28.42 -13.95 4.54
N VAL A 284 -28.61 -14.49 3.33
CA VAL A 284 -29.42 -15.68 3.05
C VAL A 284 -28.54 -16.69 2.32
N ASN A 285 -28.50 -17.92 2.84
CA ASN A 285 -27.68 -19.01 2.30
C ASN A 285 -28.49 -20.31 2.23
N ASP A 286 -29.67 -20.24 1.59
CA ASP A 286 -30.66 -21.33 1.59
C ASP A 286 -30.55 -22.29 0.38
N GLU A 287 -29.76 -21.92 -0.64
CA GLU A 287 -29.52 -22.75 -1.82
C GLU A 287 -28.92 -24.12 -1.47
N PRO A 288 -29.11 -25.17 -2.30
CA PRO A 288 -28.58 -26.51 -2.05
C PRO A 288 -27.06 -26.51 -1.82
N VAL A 289 -26.33 -25.78 -2.68
CA VAL A 289 -24.89 -25.54 -2.51
C VAL A 289 -24.69 -24.24 -1.75
N LYS A 290 -24.07 -24.33 -0.57
CA LYS A 290 -23.88 -23.21 0.35
C LYS A 290 -22.74 -22.32 -0.09
N VAL A 291 -22.94 -21.00 -0.02
CA VAL A 291 -21.89 -20.02 -0.31
C VAL A 291 -21.04 -19.81 0.94
N VAL A 292 -19.72 -19.87 0.76
CA VAL A 292 -18.71 -19.71 1.81
C VAL A 292 -17.71 -18.66 1.35
N VAL A 293 -17.25 -17.84 2.29
CA VAL A 293 -16.32 -16.70 2.08
C VAL A 293 -15.14 -16.83 3.03
N ALA A 294 -14.07 -16.05 2.84
CA ALA A 294 -12.85 -16.20 3.67
C ALA A 294 -13.12 -16.01 5.18
N ASP A 295 -14.06 -15.12 5.53
CA ASP A 295 -14.39 -14.81 6.92
C ASP A 295 -15.14 -15.93 7.66
N ASN A 296 -15.85 -16.81 6.94
CA ASN A 296 -16.62 -17.91 7.57
C ASN A 296 -16.15 -19.32 7.18
N VAL A 297 -15.23 -19.46 6.23
CA VAL A 297 -14.77 -20.77 5.74
C VAL A 297 -14.25 -21.66 6.86
N HIS A 298 -13.51 -21.11 7.83
CA HIS A 298 -12.97 -21.93 8.90
C HIS A 298 -14.07 -22.50 9.79
N ASP A 299 -15.05 -21.68 10.17
CA ASP A 299 -16.14 -22.13 11.03
C ASP A 299 -17.10 -23.05 10.27
N PHE A 300 -17.35 -22.76 8.98
CA PHE A 300 -18.27 -23.52 8.14
C PHE A 300 -17.71 -24.88 7.71
N VAL A 301 -16.43 -24.93 7.32
CA VAL A 301 -15.81 -26.14 6.76
C VAL A 301 -15.17 -27.01 7.85
N PHE A 302 -14.43 -26.41 8.79
CA PHE A 302 -13.65 -27.19 9.77
C PHE A 302 -14.33 -27.34 11.13
N LYS A 303 -15.17 -26.38 11.56
CA LYS A 303 -15.81 -26.42 12.89
C LYS A 303 -17.29 -26.77 12.89
N SER A 304 -17.92 -26.96 11.73
CA SER A 304 -19.36 -27.24 11.64
C SER A 304 -19.76 -28.61 12.21
N GLY A 305 -18.78 -29.50 12.42
CA GLY A 305 -19.02 -30.88 12.82
C GLY A 305 -19.66 -31.73 11.72
N LYS A 306 -19.64 -31.24 10.47
CA LYS A 306 -20.23 -31.90 9.30
C LYS A 306 -19.17 -32.37 8.33
N ASN A 307 -19.58 -33.24 7.42
CA ASN A 307 -18.82 -33.62 6.24
C ASN A 307 -19.07 -32.59 5.14
N VAL A 308 -18.06 -31.82 4.76
CA VAL A 308 -18.21 -30.70 3.84
C VAL A 308 -17.43 -30.95 2.56
N LEU A 309 -18.11 -30.99 1.41
CA LEU A 309 -17.47 -30.87 0.10
C LEU A 309 -17.47 -29.39 -0.28
N VAL A 310 -16.30 -28.77 -0.43
CA VAL A 310 -16.15 -27.37 -0.83
C VAL A 310 -15.53 -27.26 -2.23
N GLU A 311 -16.17 -26.50 -3.11
CA GLU A 311 -15.66 -26.11 -4.43
C GLU A 311 -15.01 -24.71 -4.36
N PHE A 312 -13.76 -24.59 -4.79
CA PHE A 312 -13.10 -23.32 -5.09
C PHE A 312 -13.21 -23.04 -6.58
N TYR A 313 -13.87 -21.94 -6.94
CA TYR A 313 -14.16 -21.60 -8.33
C TYR A 313 -13.76 -20.17 -8.70
N ALA A 314 -13.80 -19.87 -10.00
CA ALA A 314 -13.73 -18.52 -10.55
C ALA A 314 -14.98 -18.23 -11.42
N PRO A 315 -15.62 -17.04 -11.34
CA PRO A 315 -16.86 -16.76 -12.06
C PRO A 315 -16.73 -16.84 -13.59
N TRP A 316 -15.54 -16.61 -14.12
CA TRP A 316 -15.24 -16.66 -15.56
C TRP A 316 -14.84 -18.05 -16.06
N CYS A 317 -14.58 -19.01 -15.17
CA CYS A 317 -14.12 -20.36 -15.51
C CYS A 317 -15.26 -21.18 -16.14
N GLY A 318 -15.10 -21.58 -17.41
CA GLY A 318 -16.11 -22.35 -18.14
C GLY A 318 -16.34 -23.76 -17.58
N HIS A 319 -15.32 -24.41 -17.01
CA HIS A 319 -15.46 -25.72 -16.35
C HIS A 319 -16.29 -25.63 -15.07
N CYS A 320 -16.10 -24.56 -14.30
CA CYS A 320 -16.82 -24.27 -13.07
C CYS A 320 -18.32 -24.05 -13.36
N LYS A 321 -18.63 -23.25 -14.40
CA LYS A 321 -20.01 -23.05 -14.87
C LYS A 321 -20.71 -24.35 -15.26
N LYS A 322 -19.99 -25.32 -15.82
CA LYS A 322 -20.53 -26.65 -16.16
C LYS A 322 -20.73 -27.55 -14.94
N LEU A 323 -19.91 -27.38 -13.90
CA LEU A 323 -19.97 -28.18 -12.67
C LEU A 323 -21.06 -27.69 -11.70
N ALA A 324 -21.35 -26.39 -11.68
CA ALA A 324 -22.36 -25.78 -10.81
C ALA A 324 -23.72 -26.53 -10.78
N PRO A 325 -24.40 -26.79 -11.92
CA PRO A 325 -25.67 -27.51 -11.89
C PRO A 325 -25.56 -28.96 -11.38
N ILE A 326 -24.38 -29.57 -11.53
CA ILE A 326 -24.10 -30.95 -11.09
C ILE A 326 -23.92 -31.00 -9.56
N LEU A 327 -23.27 -29.98 -8.99
CA LEU A 327 -23.17 -29.82 -7.54
C LEU A 327 -24.55 -29.52 -6.92
N ASP A 328 -25.39 -28.72 -7.58
CA ASP A 328 -26.76 -28.49 -7.14
C ASP A 328 -27.59 -29.78 -7.13
N GLU A 329 -27.45 -30.62 -8.15
CA GLU A 329 -28.10 -31.93 -8.24
C GLU A 329 -27.61 -32.90 -7.14
N ALA A 330 -26.28 -32.98 -6.92
CA ALA A 330 -25.69 -33.79 -5.86
C ALA A 330 -26.13 -33.31 -4.47
N ALA A 331 -26.14 -31.99 -4.22
CA ALA A 331 -26.59 -31.41 -2.97
C ALA A 331 -28.08 -31.67 -2.72
N THR A 332 -28.90 -31.58 -3.76
CA THR A 332 -30.33 -31.90 -3.70
C THR A 332 -30.55 -33.39 -3.37
N THR A 333 -29.77 -34.28 -3.97
CA THR A 333 -29.81 -35.72 -3.70
C THR A 333 -29.44 -36.05 -2.25
N LEU A 334 -28.51 -35.29 -1.66
CA LEU A 334 -28.03 -35.47 -0.29
C LEU A 334 -28.82 -34.65 0.75
N LYS A 335 -29.88 -33.93 0.35
CA LYS A 335 -30.64 -33.01 1.23
C LYS A 335 -31.20 -33.66 2.49
N SER A 336 -31.44 -34.97 2.50
CA SER A 336 -31.91 -35.72 3.67
C SER A 336 -30.80 -36.12 4.64
N ASP A 337 -29.54 -36.12 4.20
CA ASP A 337 -28.36 -36.43 5.02
C ASP A 337 -27.87 -35.15 5.73
N LYS A 338 -28.30 -34.96 6.98
CA LYS A 338 -28.02 -33.73 7.75
C LYS A 338 -26.54 -33.54 8.10
N ASP A 339 -25.74 -34.61 7.98
CA ASP A 339 -24.32 -34.64 8.31
C ASP A 339 -23.43 -34.25 7.11
N VAL A 340 -24.03 -33.97 5.94
CA VAL A 340 -23.33 -33.61 4.71
C VAL A 340 -23.73 -32.21 4.25
N VAL A 341 -22.74 -31.44 3.80
CA VAL A 341 -22.95 -30.14 3.16
C VAL A 341 -22.08 -30.05 1.91
N ILE A 342 -22.65 -29.49 0.83
CA ILE A 342 -21.89 -29.08 -0.34
C ILE A 342 -21.84 -27.56 -0.32
N ALA A 343 -20.65 -27.00 -0.52
CA ALA A 343 -20.37 -25.59 -0.46
C ALA A 343 -19.53 -25.14 -1.66
N LYS A 344 -19.54 -23.83 -1.93
CA LYS A 344 -18.70 -23.18 -2.95
C LYS A 344 -18.15 -21.85 -2.43
N MET A 345 -16.96 -21.50 -2.90
CA MET A 345 -16.24 -20.27 -2.58
C MET A 345 -15.60 -19.71 -3.84
N ASP A 346 -15.83 -18.42 -4.12
CA ASP A 346 -15.13 -17.70 -5.18
C ASP A 346 -13.71 -17.38 -4.72
N ALA A 347 -12.75 -18.16 -5.18
CA ALA A 347 -11.34 -18.02 -4.83
C ALA A 347 -10.65 -16.85 -5.55
N THR A 348 -11.35 -16.12 -6.42
CA THR A 348 -10.86 -14.86 -7.00
C THR A 348 -11.26 -13.65 -6.17
N ALA A 349 -12.36 -13.76 -5.42
CA ALA A 349 -12.90 -12.71 -4.57
C ALA A 349 -12.55 -12.88 -3.09
N ASN A 350 -12.03 -14.04 -2.69
CA ASN A 350 -11.70 -14.39 -1.31
C ASN A 350 -10.30 -14.99 -1.20
N ASP A 351 -9.57 -14.66 -0.13
CA ASP A 351 -8.31 -15.33 0.22
C ASP A 351 -8.61 -16.76 0.67
N VAL A 352 -7.97 -17.72 -0.01
CA VAL A 352 -8.13 -19.14 0.29
C VAL A 352 -7.28 -19.51 1.52
N PRO A 353 -7.83 -20.25 2.51
CA PRO A 353 -7.04 -20.74 3.63
C PRO A 353 -5.86 -21.59 3.17
N SER A 354 -4.72 -21.44 3.86
CA SER A 354 -3.45 -22.11 3.53
C SER A 354 -3.53 -23.65 3.51
N GLU A 355 -4.54 -24.22 4.16
CA GLU A 355 -4.80 -25.64 4.23
C GLU A 355 -5.31 -26.22 2.90
N PHE A 356 -5.80 -25.37 1.98
CA PHE A 356 -6.24 -25.77 0.64
C PHE A 356 -5.23 -25.36 -0.42
N ASP A 357 -4.80 -26.33 -1.24
CA ASP A 357 -3.88 -26.08 -2.35
C ASP A 357 -4.66 -25.83 -3.66
N VAL A 358 -5.05 -24.57 -3.89
CA VAL A 358 -5.85 -24.18 -5.07
C VAL A 358 -4.93 -23.67 -6.18
N GLN A 359 -4.49 -24.59 -7.05
CA GLN A 359 -3.62 -24.30 -8.21
C GLN A 359 -4.40 -23.98 -9.51
N GLY A 360 -5.72 -24.13 -9.50
CA GLY A 360 -6.57 -23.94 -10.68
C GLY A 360 -8.05 -24.03 -10.34
N TYR A 361 -8.91 -23.90 -11.36
CA TYR A 361 -10.36 -23.88 -11.16
C TYR A 361 -11.10 -24.86 -12.09
N PRO A 362 -12.09 -25.63 -11.59
CA PRO A 362 -12.45 -25.75 -10.17
C PRO A 362 -11.49 -26.69 -9.42
N THR A 363 -11.27 -26.43 -8.13
CA THR A 363 -10.61 -27.34 -7.18
C THR A 363 -11.60 -27.71 -6.08
N LEU A 364 -11.68 -28.99 -5.71
CA LEU A 364 -12.64 -29.48 -4.74
C LEU A 364 -11.94 -30.23 -3.61
N TYR A 365 -12.35 -29.98 -2.38
CA TYR A 365 -11.87 -30.68 -1.19
C TYR A 365 -13.05 -31.19 -0.36
N PHE A 366 -12.88 -32.37 0.21
CA PHE A 366 -13.80 -32.94 1.17
C PHE A 366 -13.17 -32.98 2.56
N VAL A 367 -13.83 -32.34 3.52
CA VAL A 367 -13.39 -32.19 4.90
C VAL A 367 -14.37 -32.89 5.81
N THR A 368 -13.86 -33.77 6.67
CA THR A 368 -14.69 -34.50 7.64
C THR A 368 -14.69 -33.80 9.02
N PRO A 369 -15.62 -34.15 9.94
CA PRO A 369 -15.67 -33.57 11.27
C PRO A 369 -14.39 -33.73 12.10
N SER A 370 -13.57 -34.76 11.84
CA SER A 370 -12.28 -34.94 12.52
C SER A 370 -11.14 -34.09 11.93
N GLY A 371 -11.42 -33.28 10.91
CA GLY A 371 -10.43 -32.48 10.19
C GLY A 371 -9.69 -33.24 9.08
N LYS A 372 -10.06 -34.51 8.79
CA LYS A 372 -9.48 -35.22 7.65
C LYS A 372 -9.92 -34.53 6.36
N MET A 373 -8.93 -34.14 5.56
CA MET A 373 -9.13 -33.44 4.29
C MET A 373 -8.63 -34.29 3.12
N VAL A 374 -9.46 -34.42 2.09
CA VAL A 374 -9.19 -35.24 0.91
C VAL A 374 -9.51 -34.44 -0.36
N PRO A 375 -8.58 -34.26 -1.31
CA PRO A 375 -8.90 -33.65 -2.60
C PRO A 375 -9.86 -34.53 -3.39
N TYR A 376 -10.81 -33.92 -4.10
CA TYR A 376 -11.73 -34.61 -4.98
C TYR A 376 -11.22 -34.59 -6.42
N GLU A 377 -10.74 -35.75 -6.87
CA GLU A 377 -10.18 -35.95 -8.22
C GLU A 377 -11.00 -36.94 -9.07
N SER A 378 -12.23 -37.27 -8.63
CA SER A 378 -13.10 -38.22 -9.31
C SER A 378 -13.89 -37.56 -10.45
N GLY A 379 -14.84 -38.28 -11.04
CA GLY A 379 -15.60 -37.78 -12.19
C GLY A 379 -16.51 -36.59 -11.86
N ARG A 380 -17.14 -36.01 -12.89
CA ARG A 380 -17.90 -34.76 -12.78
C ARG A 380 -19.38 -34.98 -13.04
N THR A 381 -19.94 -36.10 -12.56
CA THR A 381 -21.39 -36.36 -12.55
C THR A 381 -21.93 -36.33 -11.11
N ALA A 382 -23.24 -36.09 -10.95
CA ALA A 382 -23.85 -35.98 -9.64
C ALA A 382 -23.72 -37.29 -8.84
N ASP A 383 -23.94 -38.44 -9.50
CA ASP A 383 -23.82 -39.76 -8.88
C ASP A 383 -22.40 -40.04 -8.37
N GLU A 384 -21.36 -39.71 -9.15
CA GLU A 384 -19.96 -39.90 -8.73
C GLU A 384 -19.60 -39.04 -7.52
N ILE A 385 -20.09 -37.80 -7.47
CA ILE A 385 -19.90 -36.90 -6.33
C ILE A 385 -20.59 -37.48 -5.08
N VAL A 386 -21.83 -37.94 -5.24
CA VAL A 386 -22.61 -38.56 -4.16
C VAL A 386 -21.93 -39.83 -3.64
N ASP A 387 -21.44 -40.69 -4.53
CA ASP A 387 -20.76 -41.93 -4.18
C ASP A 387 -19.43 -41.67 -3.47
N PHE A 388 -18.67 -40.68 -3.94
CA PHE A 388 -17.45 -40.25 -3.26
C PHE A 388 -17.75 -39.76 -1.84
N ILE A 389 -18.77 -38.91 -1.65
CA ILE A 389 -19.13 -38.40 -0.33
C ILE A 389 -19.55 -39.57 0.57
N LYS A 390 -20.43 -40.46 0.10
CA LYS A 390 -20.87 -41.63 0.88
C LYS A 390 -19.72 -42.55 1.28
N LYS A 391 -18.72 -42.70 0.42
CA LYS A 391 -17.53 -43.54 0.68
C LYS A 391 -16.59 -42.90 1.70
N ASN A 392 -16.48 -41.57 1.73
CA ASN A 392 -15.51 -40.87 2.55
C ASN A 392 -16.09 -40.22 3.82
N LYS A 393 -17.43 -40.12 3.94
CA LYS A 393 -18.06 -39.49 5.09
C LYS A 393 -17.73 -40.21 6.38
N GLU A 394 -17.46 -39.44 7.43
CA GLU A 394 -17.35 -39.94 8.79
C GLU A 394 -18.72 -39.87 9.46
N THR A 395 -19.07 -40.95 10.16
CA THR A 395 -20.30 -41.00 10.97
C THR A 395 -20.04 -40.41 12.35
N ALA A 396 -21.08 -39.84 12.97
CA ALA A 396 -20.97 -39.19 14.28
C ALA A 396 -20.35 -40.06 15.40
N GLY A 397 -20.41 -41.39 15.29
CA GLY A 397 -19.75 -42.32 16.22
C GLY A 397 -18.22 -42.37 16.06
N GLN A 398 -17.72 -42.36 14.81
CA GLN A 398 -16.28 -42.41 14.51
C GLN A 398 -15.56 -41.09 14.84
N ALA A 399 -16.27 -39.96 14.74
CA ALA A 399 -15.72 -38.65 15.10
C ALA A 399 -15.46 -38.53 16.63
N LYS A 400 -16.31 -39.15 17.46
CA LYS A 400 -16.16 -39.14 18.93
C LYS A 400 -15.01 -40.03 19.42
N GLU A 401 -14.88 -41.25 18.90
CA GLU A 401 -13.78 -42.15 19.29
C GLU A 401 -12.41 -41.58 18.94
N LYS A 402 -12.27 -40.89 17.79
CA LYS A 402 -11.00 -40.25 17.42
C LYS A 402 -10.68 -39.02 18.25
N ALA A 403 -11.68 -38.17 18.55
CA ALA A 403 -11.49 -37.00 19.40
C ALA A 403 -11.08 -37.37 20.85
N GLU A 404 -11.59 -38.49 21.37
CA GLU A 404 -11.20 -39.03 22.69
C GLU A 404 -9.83 -39.73 22.69
N SER A 405 -9.35 -40.17 21.53
CA SER A 405 -8.03 -40.82 21.36
C SER A 405 -6.88 -39.85 21.02
N ALA A 406 -7.19 -38.59 20.71
CA ALA A 406 -6.17 -37.58 20.43
C ALA A 406 -5.42 -37.23 21.74
N PRO A 407 -4.08 -37.34 21.80
CA PRO A 407 -3.35 -36.92 22.98
C PRO A 407 -3.59 -35.42 23.20
N ALA A 408 -3.92 -35.02 24.43
CA ALA A 408 -3.91 -33.61 24.80
C ALA A 408 -2.50 -33.06 24.56
N GLU A 409 -2.33 -32.22 23.55
CA GLU A 409 -1.08 -31.50 23.36
C GLU A 409 -0.84 -30.62 24.59
N PRO A 410 0.37 -30.65 25.19
CA PRO A 410 0.68 -29.78 26.30
C PRO A 410 0.68 -28.34 25.80
N LEU A 411 -0.06 -27.47 26.49
CA LEU A 411 0.10 -26.02 26.43
C LEU A 411 1.60 -25.70 26.49
N LYS A 412 2.17 -25.25 25.37
CA LYS A 412 3.46 -24.59 25.38
C LYS A 412 3.25 -23.21 25.98
N ASP A 413 3.60 -23.08 27.25
CA ASP A 413 4.04 -21.80 27.81
C ASP A 413 5.25 -21.34 26.98
N GLU A 414 5.09 -20.28 26.20
CA GLU A 414 6.22 -19.50 25.71
C GLU A 414 6.13 -18.10 26.35
N LEU A 415 7.10 -17.89 27.24
CA LEU A 415 7.47 -16.67 27.96
C LEU A 415 7.98 -15.57 27.01
#